data_AF-A0A7J3DA33-F1
#
_entry.id   AF-A0A7J3DA33-F1
#
_cell.length_a   1.000
_cell.length_b   1.000
_cell.length_c   1.000
_cell.angle_alpha   90.00
_cell.angle_beta   90.00
_cell.angle_gamma   90.00
#
_symmetry.space_group_name_H-M   'P 1'
#
loop_
_entity.id
_entity.type
_entity.pdbx_description
1 polymer ?
#
loop_
_entity_poly.entity_id
_entity_poly.type
_entity_poly.pdbx_seq_one_letter_code
_entity_poly.pdbx_strand_id
1 'polypeptide(L)' 'MKKILICPQCGSSDLYYESGLLTGYKYHCKRCNYIGSFVIEIDLPLEQEKK' A
#
# COMPACT_ATOMS: atom_id res chain seq x y z
N MET A 1 14.32 4.22 7.39
CA MET A 1 13.26 4.90 6.62
C MET A 1 12.04 3.98 6.62
N LYS A 2 10.85 4.47 6.92
CA LYS A 2 9.63 3.64 6.93
C LYS A 2 8.92 3.82 5.59
N LYS A 3 8.67 2.71 4.88
CA LYS A 3 7.91 2.73 3.63
C LYS A 3 6.44 2.43 3.88
N ILE A 4 5.56 3.21 3.28
CA ILE A 4 4.12 2.99 3.31
C ILE A 4 3.60 2.92 1.88
N LEU A 5 2.72 1.96 1.61
CA LEU A 5 2.01 1.82 0.34
C LEU A 5 0.69 2.55 0.41
N ILE A 6 0.37 3.34 -0.61
CA ILE A 6 -0.83 4.14 -0.70
C ILE A 6 -1.64 3.78 -1.96
N CYS A 7 -2.95 3.65 -1.78
CA CYS A 7 -3.89 3.42 -2.85
C CYS A 7 -3.94 4.64 -3.79
N PRO A 8 -3.72 4.46 -5.10
CA PRO A 8 -3.70 5.56 -6.06
C PRO A 8 -5.10 6.18 -6.29
N GLN A 9 -6.17 5.46 -5.94
CA GLN A 9 -7.54 5.90 -6.19
C GLN A 9 -8.14 6.71 -5.03
N CYS A 10 -7.84 6.36 -3.78
CA CYS A 10 -8.44 6.99 -2.60
C CYS A 10 -7.45 7.49 -1.56
N GLY A 11 -6.14 7.30 -1.75
CA GLY A 11 -5.11 7.74 -0.82
C GLY A 11 -5.01 6.94 0.48
N SER A 12 -5.78 5.87 0.64
CA SER A 12 -5.70 5.01 1.84
C SER A 12 -4.47 4.10 1.83
N SER A 13 -3.86 3.87 3.00
CA SER A 13 -2.82 2.87 3.22
C SER A 13 -3.36 1.46 3.56
N ASP A 14 -4.69 1.28 3.63
CA ASP A 14 -5.34 -0.01 3.89
C ASP A 14 -5.35 -0.88 2.62
N LEU A 15 -4.17 -1.36 2.24
CA LEU A 15 -3.95 -2.28 1.12
C LEU A 15 -3.59 -3.67 1.65
N TYR A 16 -4.04 -4.71 0.97
CA TYR A 16 -3.58 -6.09 1.21
C TYR A 16 -3.26 -6.79 -0.11
N TYR A 17 -2.49 -7.86 -0.01
CA TYR A 17 -2.05 -8.63 -1.15
C TYR A 17 -3.11 -9.65 -1.57
N GLU A 18 -3.49 -9.64 -2.85
CA GLU A 18 -4.38 -10.67 -3.42
C GLU A 18 -3.60 -11.96 -3.69
N SER A 19 -4.15 -13.09 -3.24
CA SER A 19 -3.52 -14.39 -3.36
C SER A 19 -3.59 -14.91 -4.80
N GLY A 20 -2.46 -14.96 -5.50
CA GLY A 20 -2.42 -15.52 -6.86
C GLY A 20 -1.15 -15.22 -7.64
N LEU A 21 0.03 -15.25 -6.99
CA LEU A 21 1.38 -14.89 -7.48
C LEU A 21 1.77 -15.35 -8.92
N LEU A 22 0.96 -16.16 -9.59
CA LEU A 22 1.04 -16.49 -11.02
C LEU A 22 1.13 -15.24 -11.92
N THR A 23 0.45 -14.13 -11.59
CA THR A 23 0.48 -12.88 -12.39
C THR A 23 1.25 -11.73 -11.73
N GLY A 24 2.11 -12.01 -10.75
CA GLY A 24 2.86 -10.99 -10.01
C GLY A 24 2.05 -10.30 -8.90
N TYR A 25 2.56 -9.16 -8.42
CA TYR A 25 1.99 -8.52 -7.24
C TYR A 25 0.69 -7.75 -7.54
N LYS A 26 -0.44 -8.11 -6.92
CA LYS A 26 -1.71 -7.36 -6.96
C LYS A 26 -2.12 -6.94 -5.55
N TYR A 27 -2.47 -5.66 -5.42
CA TYR A 27 -2.96 -5.06 -4.19
C TYR A 27 -4.45 -4.79 -4.28
N HIS A 28 -5.17 -5.04 -3.19
CA HIS A 28 -6.58 -4.68 -3.03
C HIS A 28 -6.74 -3.68 -1.89
N CYS A 29 -7.36 -2.54 -2.18
CA CYS A 29 -7.71 -1.53 -1.19
C CYS A 29 -9.01 -1.87 -0.46
N LYS A 30 -8.96 -1.94 0.87
CA LYS A 30 -10.14 -2.20 1.71
C LYS A 30 -11.16 -1.06 1.72
N ARG A 31 -10.78 0.14 1.29
CA ARG A 31 -11.66 1.34 1.35
C ARG A 31 -12.43 1.62 0.07
N CYS A 32 -11.79 1.52 -1.08
CA CYS A 32 -12.41 1.89 -2.36
C CYS A 32 -12.48 0.74 -3.37
N ASN A 33 -12.10 -0.47 -2.95
CA ASN A 33 -12.12 -1.67 -3.77
C ASN A 33 -11.23 -1.61 -5.02
N TYR A 34 -10.24 -0.71 -5.06
CA TYR A 34 -9.19 -0.70 -6.07
C TYR A 34 -8.43 -2.03 -6.04
N ILE A 35 -8.27 -2.68 -7.19
CA ILE A 35 -7.47 -3.90 -7.36
C ILE A 35 -6.48 -3.67 -8.50
N GLY A 36 -5.18 -3.78 -8.22
CA GLY A 36 -4.16 -3.58 -9.24
C GLY A 36 -2.73 -3.74 -8.73
N SER A 37 -1.77 -3.78 -9.64
CA SER A 37 -0.35 -3.87 -9.32
C SER A 37 0.31 -2.52 -9.01
N PHE A 38 -0.40 -1.41 -9.24
CA PHE A 38 0.13 -0.06 -9.08
C PHE A 38 -0.25 0.52 -7.72
N VAL A 39 0.76 0.98 -6.98
CA VAL A 39 0.63 1.64 -5.68
C VAL A 39 1.63 2.79 -5.59
N ILE A 40 1.34 3.77 -4.72
CA ILE A 40 2.27 4.87 -4.44
C ILE A 40 3.10 4.50 -3.23
N GLU A 41 4.42 4.47 -3.37
CA GLU A 41 5.35 4.26 -2.26
C GLU A 41 5.78 5.60 -1.67
N ILE A 42 5.66 5.73 -0.34
CA ILE A 42 6.11 6.92 0.39
C ILE A 42 7.21 6.51 1.36
N ASP A 43 8.37 7.14 1.24
CA ASP A 43 9.47 7.07 2.20
C ASP A 43 9.26 8.12 3.29
N LEU A 44 8.94 7.67 4.51
CA LEU A 44 8.83 8.53 5.67
C LEU A 44 10.17 8.60 6.41
N PRO A 45 10.61 9.80 6.82
CA PRO A 45 11.70 9.92 7.77
C PRO A 45 11.30 9.22 9.07
N LEU A 46 12.26 8.53 9.71
CA LEU A 46 12.03 7.93 11.02
C LEU A 46 12.10 9.06 12.05
N GLU A 47 11.01 9.79 12.23
CA GLU A 47 10.83 10.58 13.44
C GLU A 47 10.68 9.58 14.60
N GLN A 48 11.71 9.55 15.45
CA GLN A 48 11.81 8.62 16.55
C GLN A 48 10.57 8.73 17.44
N GLU A 49 9.92 7.60 17.71
CA GLU A 49 8.92 7.50 18.77
C GLU A 49 9.58 7.97 20.07
N LYS A 50 9.34 9.22 20.45
CA LYS A 50 9.44 9.64 21.85
C LYS A 50 8.21 9.11 22.57
N LYS A 51 8.30 7.89 23.10
CA LYS A 51 7.54 7.53 24.29
C LYS A 51 8.17 6.38 25.06
#